data_AF-A0A535KWB9-F1
#
_entry.id   AF-A0A535KWB9-F1
#
_cell.length_a   1.000
_cell.length_b   1.000
_cell.length_c   1.000
_cell.angle_alpha   90.00
_cell.angle_beta   90.00
_cell.angle_gamma   90.00
#
_symmetry.space_group_name_H-M   'P 1'
#
loop_
_entity.id
_entity.type
_entity.pdbx_description
1 polymer ?
#
loop_
_entity_poly.entity_id
_entity_poly.type
_entity_poly.pdbx_seq_one_letter_code
_entity_poly.pdbx_strand_id
1 'polypeptide(L)'
;MPEDLAGLDETELERRISEAREGMRPLEQELARMRAERDVLLTERRRRERSRHRESRAGLRAAFKEGKFPTVSELVAAAESGPLDDYAYNLKTGGEVRLGFPGARRQALS
;
A
#
# COMPACT_ATOMS: atom_id res chain seq x y z
N MET A 1 -4.06 -38.80 -13.22
CA MET A 1 -3.84 -40.25 -13.23
C MET A 1 -2.35 -40.48 -13.33
N PRO A 2 -1.68 -41.14 -12.39
CA PRO A 2 -0.31 -41.57 -12.62
C PRO A 2 -0.39 -42.65 -13.70
N GLU A 3 0.10 -42.34 -14.90
CA GLU A 3 0.38 -43.39 -15.89
C GLU A 3 1.42 -44.32 -15.28
N ASP A 4 1.27 -45.63 -15.51
CA ASP A 4 2.24 -46.60 -15.04
C ASP A 4 3.55 -46.42 -15.82
N LEU A 5 4.47 -45.65 -15.23
CA LEU A 5 5.76 -45.30 -15.83
C LEU A 5 6.75 -46.47 -15.84
N ALA A 6 6.45 -47.55 -15.10
CA ALA A 6 7.36 -48.69 -14.96
C ALA A 6 7.56 -49.49 -16.26
N GLY A 7 6.64 -49.35 -17.22
CA GLY A 7 6.72 -50.00 -18.54
C GLY A 7 7.38 -49.17 -19.64
N LEU A 8 7.83 -47.94 -19.35
CA LEU A 8 8.45 -47.07 -20.35
C LEU A 8 9.95 -47.37 -20.44
N ASP A 9 10.47 -47.43 -21.68
CA ASP A 9 11.90 -47.41 -21.91
C ASP A 9 12.48 -45.99 -21.78
N GLU A 10 13.81 -45.92 -21.67
CA GLU A 10 14.52 -44.65 -21.49
C GLU A 10 14.24 -43.66 -22.63
N THR A 11 14.18 -44.15 -23.87
CA THR A 11 13.93 -43.31 -25.05
C THR A 11 12.56 -42.66 -25.04
N GLU A 12 11.53 -43.40 -24.62
CA GLU A 12 10.17 -42.89 -24.50
C GLU A 12 10.02 -41.93 -23.32
N LEU A 13 10.73 -42.18 -22.20
CA LEU A 13 10.82 -41.23 -21.09
C LEU A 13 11.46 -39.91 -21.53
N GLU A 14 12.60 -39.96 -22.22
CA GLU A 14 13.28 -38.77 -22.75
C GLU A 14 12.38 -37.97 -23.71
N ARG A 15 11.66 -38.66 -24.61
CA ARG A 15 10.71 -38.03 -25.54
C ARG A 15 9.61 -37.29 -24.78
N ARG A 16 8.99 -37.93 -23.79
CA ARG A 16 7.91 -37.33 -22.99
C ARG A 16 8.39 -36.15 -22.15
N ILE A 17 9.58 -36.24 -21.57
CA ILE A 17 10.19 -35.12 -20.84
C ILE A 17 10.44 -33.95 -21.78
N SER A 18 10.95 -34.21 -22.98
CA SER A 18 11.14 -33.18 -24.01
C SER A 18 9.81 -32.52 -24.37
N GLU A 19 8.78 -33.30 -24.68
CA GLU A 19 7.44 -32.77 -25.02
C GLU A 19 6.81 -31.96 -23.89
N ALA A 20 6.95 -32.41 -22.64
CA ALA A 20 6.51 -31.64 -21.49
C ALA A 20 7.23 -30.29 -21.39
N ARG A 21 8.57 -30.28 -21.57
CA ARG A 21 9.35 -29.04 -21.60
C ARG A 21 8.91 -28.12 -22.73
N GLU A 22 8.74 -28.66 -23.94
CA GLU A 22 8.23 -27.92 -25.09
C GLU A 22 6.88 -27.27 -24.82
N GLY A 23 5.96 -28.02 -24.21
CA GLY A 23 4.64 -27.52 -23.80
C GLY A 23 4.72 -26.44 -22.72
N MET A 24 5.71 -26.50 -21.83
CA MET A 24 5.92 -25.48 -20.80
C MET A 24 6.46 -24.16 -21.36
N ARG A 25 7.33 -24.20 -22.39
CA ARG A 25 7.98 -23.00 -22.96
C ARG A 25 7.00 -21.85 -23.30
N PRO A 26 5.89 -22.05 -24.03
CA PRO A 26 4.95 -20.96 -24.33
C PRO A 26 4.24 -20.43 -23.07
N LEU A 27 3.91 -21.30 -22.11
CA LEU A 27 3.27 -20.88 -20.85
C LEU A 27 4.19 -20.02 -20.00
N GLU A 28 5.50 -20.35 -19.96
CA GLU A 28 6.51 -19.54 -19.28
C GLU A 28 6.65 -18.15 -19.92
N GLN A 29 6.63 -18.08 -21.26
CA GLN A 29 6.66 -16.81 -21.99
C GLN A 29 5.41 -15.96 -21.71
N GLU A 30 4.24 -16.59 -21.70
CA GLU A 30 2.99 -15.90 -21.38
C GLU A 30 2.97 -15.41 -19.93
N LEU A 31 3.43 -16.23 -18.99
CA LEU A 31 3.57 -15.84 -17.59
C LEU A 31 4.55 -14.68 -17.42
N ALA A 32 5.67 -14.68 -18.13
CA ALA A 32 6.63 -13.58 -18.11
C ALA A 32 6.00 -12.28 -18.64
N ARG A 33 5.24 -12.35 -19.75
CA ARG A 33 4.49 -11.22 -20.30
C ARG A 33 3.49 -10.65 -19.29
N MET A 34 2.67 -11.50 -18.66
CA MET A 34 1.68 -11.08 -17.67
C MET A 34 2.34 -10.44 -16.44
N ARG A 35 3.49 -10.97 -16.00
CA ARG A 35 4.26 -10.38 -14.89
C ARG A 35 4.78 -9.00 -15.24
N ALA A 36 5.31 -8.81 -16.46
CA ALA A 36 5.77 -7.51 -16.91
C ALA A 36 4.63 -6.48 -16.97
N GLU A 37 3.46 -6.86 -17.50
CA GLU A 37 2.27 -6.00 -17.53
C GLU A 37 1.84 -5.60 -16.11
N ARG A 38 1.74 -6.57 -15.19
CA ARG A 38 1.44 -6.30 -13.78
C ARG A 38 2.42 -5.29 -13.17
N ASP A 39 3.71 -5.40 -13.47
CA ASP A 39 4.73 -4.55 -12.88
C ASP A 39 4.65 -3.10 -13.40
N VAL A 40 4.27 -2.92 -14.67
CA VAL A 40 3.94 -1.59 -15.22
C VAL A 40 2.73 -0.99 -14.50
N LEU A 41 1.65 -1.76 -14.31
CA LEU A 41 0.45 -1.32 -13.62
C LEU A 41 0.73 -0.94 -12.15
N LEU A 42 1.53 -1.73 -11.45
CA LEU A 42 1.97 -1.43 -10.08
C LEU A 42 2.79 -0.15 -10.01
N THR A 43 3.65 0.10 -11.00
CA THR A 43 4.44 1.33 -11.09
C THR A 43 3.56 2.55 -11.24
N GLU A 44 2.56 2.51 -12.13
CA GLU A 44 1.62 3.61 -12.29
C GLU A 44 0.72 3.81 -11.07
N ARG A 45 0.27 2.73 -10.42
CA ARG A 45 -0.45 2.84 -9.15
C ARG A 45 0.35 3.61 -8.10
N ARG A 46 1.62 3.24 -7.88
CA ARG A 46 2.51 3.92 -6.92
C ARG A 46 2.77 5.38 -7.33
N ARG A 47 2.90 5.67 -8.63
CA ARG A 47 3.07 7.05 -9.13
C ARG A 47 1.85 7.90 -8.79
N ARG A 48 0.64 7.39 -9.05
CA ARG A 48 -0.62 8.09 -8.74
C ARG A 48 -0.78 8.33 -7.25
N GLU A 49 -0.48 7.34 -6.42
CA GLU A 49 -0.49 7.46 -4.96
C GLU A 49 0.46 8.57 -4.47
N ARG A 50 1.71 8.59 -4.96
CA ARG A 50 2.65 9.68 -4.65
C ARG A 50 2.15 11.05 -5.09
N SER A 51 1.47 11.16 -6.23
CA SER A 51 0.86 12.42 -6.67
C SER A 51 -0.27 12.85 -5.74
N ARG A 52 -1.19 11.96 -5.36
CA ARG A 52 -2.26 12.25 -4.39
C ARG A 52 -1.70 12.73 -3.05
N HIS A 53 -0.65 12.09 -2.53
CA HIS A 53 0.01 12.55 -1.30
C HIS A 53 0.71 13.91 -1.45
N ARG A 54 1.23 14.24 -2.63
CA ARG A 54 1.79 15.58 -2.88
C ARG A 54 0.69 16.64 -2.94
N GLU A 55 -0.40 16.37 -3.65
CA GLU A 55 -1.55 17.26 -3.75
C GLU A 55 -2.21 17.50 -2.38
N SER A 56 -2.43 16.44 -1.61
CA SER A 56 -2.96 16.55 -0.24
C SER A 56 -2.07 17.42 0.65
N ARG A 57 -0.74 17.21 0.63
CA ARG A 57 0.20 18.06 1.40
C ARG A 57 0.23 19.50 0.90
N ALA A 58 0.12 19.73 -0.40
CA ALA A 58 0.06 21.08 -0.96
C ALA A 58 -1.22 21.80 -0.51
N GLY A 59 -2.38 21.13 -0.57
CA GLY A 59 -3.65 21.66 -0.08
C GLY A 59 -3.61 21.99 1.41
N LEU A 60 -3.04 21.09 2.22
CA LEU A 60 -2.87 21.33 3.66
C LEU A 60 -1.97 22.54 3.94
N ARG A 61 -0.84 22.68 3.23
CA ARG A 61 0.04 23.85 3.35
C ARG A 61 -0.63 25.16 2.92
N ALA A 62 -1.44 25.14 1.86
CA ALA A 62 -2.18 26.30 1.41
C ALA A 62 -3.21 26.75 2.47
N ALA A 63 -3.98 25.80 3.01
CA ALA A 63 -4.94 26.09 4.08
C ALA A 63 -4.25 26.58 5.38
N PHE A 64 -3.03 26.10 5.68
CA PHE A 64 -2.19 26.68 6.74
C PHE A 64 -1.85 28.15 6.49
N LYS A 65 -1.41 28.47 5.27
CA LYS A 65 -1.05 29.84 4.90
C LYS A 65 -2.26 30.78 4.98
N GLU A 66 -3.45 30.26 4.70
CA GLU A 66 -4.73 30.97 4.81
C GLU A 66 -5.26 31.05 6.24
N GLY A 67 -4.57 30.49 7.24
CA GLY A 67 -4.99 30.53 8.64
C GLY A 67 -6.23 29.69 8.95
N LYS A 68 -6.57 28.71 8.09
CA LYS A 68 -7.79 27.89 8.21
C LYS A 68 -7.68 26.77 9.26
N PHE A 69 -6.52 26.58 9.87
CA PHE A 69 -6.31 25.59 10.92
C PHE A 69 -5.93 26.26 12.24
N PRO A 70 -6.57 25.88 13.36
CA PRO A 70 -6.22 26.41 14.67
C PRO A 70 -4.81 25.96 15.08
N THR A 71 -4.11 26.84 15.79
CA THR A 71 -2.81 26.50 16.40
C THR A 71 -2.98 25.56 17.59
N VAL A 72 -1.91 24.87 18.01
CA VAL A 72 -1.94 24.04 19.23
C VAL A 72 -2.33 24.87 20.45
N SER A 73 -1.83 26.10 20.55
CA SER A 73 -2.21 27.03 21.62
C SER A 73 -3.70 27.40 21.58
N GLU A 74 -4.28 27.60 20.39
CA GLU A 74 -5.72 27.87 20.25
C GLU A 74 -6.57 26.65 20.61
N LEU A 75 -6.16 25.45 20.19
CA LEU A 75 -6.82 24.20 20.54
C LEU A 75 -6.78 23.95 22.05
N VAL A 76 -5.63 24.16 22.70
CA VAL A 76 -5.48 24.02 24.16
C VAL A 76 -6.27 25.09 24.89
N ALA A 77 -6.28 26.33 24.41
CA ALA A 77 -7.05 27.41 25.04
C ALA A 77 -8.57 27.21 24.93
N ALA A 78 -9.04 26.53 23.87
CA ALA A 78 -10.45 26.17 23.68
C ALA A 78 -10.85 24.83 24.33
N ALA A 79 -9.89 24.05 24.86
CA ALA A 79 -10.15 22.75 25.43
C ALA A 79 -10.63 22.88 26.89
N GLU A 80 -11.93 22.67 27.12
CA GLU A 80 -12.52 22.70 28.47
C GLU A 80 -12.60 21.30 29.11
N SER A 81 -13.06 20.30 28.37
CA SER A 81 -13.12 18.89 28.82
C SER A 81 -13.33 17.96 27.62
N GLY A 82 -13.01 16.67 27.77
CA GLY A 82 -13.31 15.66 26.74
C GLY A 82 -12.14 14.74 26.39
N PRO A 83 -12.37 13.74 25.51
CA PRO A 83 -11.36 12.75 25.12
C PRO A 83 -10.20 13.40 24.37
N LEU A 84 -8.96 13.02 24.72
CA LEU A 84 -7.77 13.54 24.02
C LEU A 84 -7.76 13.15 22.52
N ASP A 85 -8.34 12.00 22.18
CA ASP A 85 -8.39 11.49 20.79
C ASP A 85 -9.18 12.40 19.83
N ASP A 86 -10.05 13.26 20.36
CA ASP A 86 -10.86 14.21 19.58
C ASP A 86 -10.07 15.47 19.18
N TYR A 87 -8.91 15.70 19.79
CA TYR A 87 -8.04 16.83 19.49
C TYR A 87 -7.03 16.44 18.40
N ALA A 88 -7.32 16.82 17.17
CA ALA A 88 -6.40 16.74 16.04
C ALA A 88 -5.86 18.13 15.70
N TYR A 89 -4.56 18.24 15.49
CA TYR A 89 -3.94 19.44 14.94
C TYR A 89 -3.05 19.09 13.78
N ASN A 90 -3.01 19.99 12.80
CA ASN A 90 -2.13 19.82 11.67
C ASN A 90 -0.75 20.44 11.98
N LEU A 91 0.31 19.88 11.42
CA LEU A 91 1.66 20.41 11.45
C LEU A 91 1.89 21.27 10.21
N LYS A 92 2.74 22.29 10.33
CA LYS A 92 3.20 23.11 9.19
C LYS A 92 3.84 22.27 8.07
N THR A 93 4.37 21.08 8.40
CA THR A 93 4.94 20.12 7.46
C THR A 93 3.88 19.41 6.59
N GLY A 94 2.60 19.48 6.99
CA GLY A 94 1.48 18.81 6.35
C GLY A 94 1.16 17.42 6.91
N GLY A 95 1.60 17.13 8.14
CA GLY A 95 1.15 15.95 8.90
C GLY A 95 -0.01 16.31 9.83
N GLU A 96 -0.84 15.33 10.19
CA GLU A 96 -1.83 15.46 11.26
C GLU A 96 -1.28 14.76 12.51
N VAL A 97 -1.42 15.40 13.67
CA VAL A 97 -1.12 14.82 14.98
C VAL A 97 -2.41 14.81 15.77
N ARG A 98 -2.76 13.65 16.33
CA ARG A 98 -3.84 13.53 17.32
C ARG A 98 -3.24 13.43 18.71
N LEU A 99 -3.90 14.05 19.68
CA LEU A 99 -3.58 13.81 21.08
C LEU A 99 -4.12 12.42 21.48
N GLY A 100 -3.44 11.74 22.39
CA GLY A 100 -3.73 10.35 22.77
C GLY A 100 -2.73 9.33 22.19
N PHE A 101 -2.70 8.14 22.79
CA PHE A 101 -1.79 7.07 22.39
C PHE A 101 -2.57 5.89 21.79
N PRO A 102 -2.21 5.39 20.60
CA PRO A 102 -2.89 4.26 19.98
C PRO A 102 -2.92 3.03 20.91
N GLY A 103 -4.11 2.59 21.30
CA GLY A 103 -4.30 1.42 22.18
C GLY A 103 -4.17 1.71 23.68
N ALA A 104 -3.98 2.97 24.10
CA ALA A 104 -4.08 3.33 25.52
C ALA A 104 -5.54 3.36 25.99
N ARG A 105 -5.73 3.22 27.30
CA ARG A 105 -7.04 3.47 27.95
C ARG A 105 -7.41 4.94 27.67
N ARG A 106 -8.64 5.20 27.19
CA ARG A 106 -9.13 6.54 26.82
C ARG A 106 -8.71 7.58 27.86
N GLN A 107 -7.93 8.56 27.43
CA GLN A 107 -7.48 9.69 28.25
C GLN A 107 -8.36 10.89 27.95
N ALA A 108 -8.74 11.64 28.97
CA ALA A 108 -9.61 12.80 28.83
C ALA A 108 -9.13 13.96 29.70
N LEU A 109 -9.42 15.19 29.27
CA LEU A 109 -9.30 16.39 30.08
C LEU A 109 -10.49 16.46 31.04
N SER A 110 -10.21 16.70 32.33
CA SER A 110 -11.19 16.82 33.42
C SER A 110 -11.33 18.24 33.91
#